data_AF-A0A3S3AS94-F1
#
_entry.id   AF-A0A3S3AS94-F1
#
_cell.length_a   1.000
_cell.length_b   1.000
_cell.length_c   1.000
_cell.angle_alpha   90.00
_cell.angle_beta   90.00
_cell.angle_gamma   90.00
#
_symmetry.space_group_name_H-M   'P 1'
#
loop_
_entity.id
_entity.type
_entity.pdbx_description
1 polymer ?
#
loop_
_entity_poly.entity_id
_entity_poly.type
_entity_poly.pdbx_seq_one_letter_code
_entity_poly.pdbx_strand_id
1 'polypeptide(L)'
;VDEAIQVAQWLEADGSLDALELTMGSSLLNPMYLFKGDAPVRDFANAMPQPVKLGVQMVGKAFIKTYPYEPLFMLEEARQIRAAVKMPLVLLGGVTDKAGMDTAMAEGFEFVAMARALLREPDLINRIQAESRTKSLCIHCNKCMPTIFSGARCVLVERAS
;
A
#
# COMPACT_ATOMS: atom_id res chain seq x y z
N VAL A 1 10.37 5.38 13.75
CA VAL A 1 11.22 4.59 12.85
C VAL A 1 12.30 3.87 13.65
N ASP A 2 12.86 4.51 14.68
CA ASP A 2 13.89 3.97 15.59
C ASP A 2 13.59 2.55 16.11
N GLU A 3 12.38 2.31 16.64
CA GLU A 3 11.98 0.96 17.10
C GLU A 3 11.97 -0.07 15.96
N ALA A 4 11.54 0.34 14.76
CA ALA A 4 11.53 -0.55 13.59
C ALA A 4 12.96 -0.87 13.10
N ILE A 5 13.89 0.10 13.19
CA ILE A 5 15.31 -0.14 12.91
C ILE A 5 15.88 -1.18 13.88
N GLN A 6 15.61 -1.03 15.18
CA GLN A 6 16.09 -1.97 16.18
C GLN A 6 15.58 -3.38 15.92
N VAL A 7 14.30 -3.53 15.59
CA VAL A 7 13.71 -4.83 15.25
C VAL A 7 14.32 -5.40 13.97
N ALA A 8 14.51 -4.58 12.93
CA ALA A 8 15.14 -5.03 11.69
C ALA A 8 16.57 -5.56 11.92
N GLN A 9 17.36 -4.89 12.77
CA GLN A 9 18.71 -5.33 13.13
C GLN A 9 18.70 -6.64 13.92
N TRP A 10 17.74 -6.85 14.82
CA TRP A 10 17.59 -8.12 15.52
C TRP A 10 17.23 -9.26 14.56
N LEU A 11 16.30 -9.01 13.64
CA LEU A 11 15.90 -10.00 12.63
C LEU A 11 17.04 -10.32 11.65
N GLU A 12 17.85 -9.32 11.27
CA GLU A 12 19.07 -9.54 10.48
C GLU A 12 20.09 -10.39 11.24
N ALA A 13 20.34 -10.06 12.51
CA ALA A 13 21.31 -10.77 13.35
C ALA A 13 20.92 -12.22 13.62
N ASP A 14 19.63 -12.51 13.70
CA ASP A 14 19.10 -13.88 13.81
C ASP A 14 19.39 -14.72 12.55
N GLY A 15 19.49 -14.08 11.37
CA GLY A 15 19.92 -14.72 10.13
C GLY A 15 18.92 -15.74 9.55
N SER A 16 17.68 -15.75 10.03
CA SER A 16 16.64 -16.71 9.61
C SER A 16 15.76 -16.24 8.45
N LEU A 17 15.88 -14.98 8.04
CA LEU A 17 15.02 -14.37 7.02
C LEU A 17 15.79 -14.04 5.75
N ASP A 18 15.18 -14.35 4.60
CA ASP A 18 15.73 -14.02 3.29
C ASP A 18 15.51 -12.55 2.90
N ALA A 19 14.43 -11.93 3.39
CA ALA A 19 14.11 -10.52 3.15
C ALA A 19 13.12 -9.97 4.20
N LEU A 20 13.08 -8.64 4.36
CA LEU A 20 12.05 -7.95 5.13
C LEU A 20 11.16 -7.10 4.23
N GLU A 21 9.84 -7.30 4.29
CA GLU A 21 8.88 -6.39 3.68
C GLU A 21 8.52 -5.26 4.64
N LEU A 22 8.86 -4.04 4.25
CA LEU A 22 8.62 -2.86 5.07
C LEU A 22 7.20 -2.36 4.89
N THR A 23 6.54 -1.99 5.99
CA THR A 23 5.21 -1.40 5.97
C THR A 23 5.06 -0.37 7.08
N MET A 24 3.97 0.38 7.06
CA MET A 24 3.70 1.41 8.06
C MET A 24 2.23 1.49 8.45
N GLY A 25 1.98 1.99 9.65
CA GLY A 25 0.63 2.26 10.13
C GLY A 25 -0.08 1.04 10.71
N SER A 26 -1.36 1.22 10.97
CA SER A 26 -2.21 0.21 11.60
C SER A 26 -3.58 0.25 10.95
N SER A 27 -4.08 -0.91 10.52
CA SER A 27 -5.43 -1.05 9.98
C SER A 27 -6.53 -0.75 11.00
N LEU A 28 -6.22 -0.86 12.30
CA LEU A 28 -7.16 -0.66 13.40
C LEU A 28 -7.26 0.81 13.83
N LEU A 29 -6.10 1.46 14.02
CA LEU A 29 -6.03 2.80 14.62
C LEU A 29 -6.03 3.91 13.58
N ASN A 30 -5.31 3.73 12.47
CA ASN A 30 -5.15 4.76 11.44
C ASN A 30 -4.96 4.12 10.05
N PRO A 31 -6.00 3.48 9.50
CA PRO A 31 -5.88 2.72 8.26
C PRO A 31 -5.43 3.58 7.08
N MET A 32 -5.78 4.87 7.07
CA MET A 32 -5.45 5.77 5.97
C MET A 32 -3.96 6.14 5.93
N TYR A 33 -3.20 5.90 6.99
CA TYR A 33 -1.74 6.05 6.97
C TYR A 33 -1.06 4.93 6.15
N LEU A 34 -1.63 3.72 6.17
CA LEU A 34 -1.23 2.59 5.31
C LEU A 34 -1.73 2.79 3.86
N PHE A 35 -2.93 3.34 3.71
CA PHE A 35 -3.59 3.53 2.42
C PHE A 35 -3.72 5.01 2.04
N LYS A 36 -2.59 5.74 1.94
CA LYS A 36 -2.60 7.14 1.50
C LYS A 36 -3.36 7.30 0.17
N GLY A 37 -4.15 8.37 0.06
CA GLY A 37 -5.17 8.58 -0.97
C GLY A 37 -6.53 8.95 -0.38
N ASP A 38 -7.57 8.87 -1.22
CA ASP A 38 -8.93 9.22 -0.81
C ASP A 38 -9.47 8.28 0.27
N ALA A 39 -10.23 8.81 1.23
CA ALA A 39 -10.95 8.01 2.21
C ALA A 39 -12.35 7.64 1.70
N PRO A 40 -12.64 6.35 1.43
CA PRO A 40 -13.91 5.92 0.86
C PRO A 40 -14.96 5.71 1.97
N VAL A 41 -15.27 6.78 2.72
CA VAL A 41 -16.16 6.74 3.91
C VAL A 41 -17.50 6.08 3.62
N ARG A 42 -18.10 6.38 2.46
CA ARG A 42 -19.40 5.82 2.07
C ARG A 42 -19.30 4.32 1.79
N ASP A 43 -18.24 3.88 1.12
CA ASP A 43 -18.02 2.47 0.81
C ASP A 43 -17.76 1.66 2.09
N PHE A 44 -17.02 2.22 3.06
CA PHE A 44 -16.87 1.60 4.39
C PHE A 44 -18.21 1.50 5.14
N ALA A 45 -18.98 2.58 5.16
CA ALA A 45 -20.28 2.57 5.84
C ALA A 45 -21.25 1.55 5.22
N ASN A 46 -21.15 1.29 3.91
CA ASN A 46 -21.98 0.30 3.23
C ASN A 46 -21.69 -1.14 3.66
N ALA A 47 -20.52 -1.42 4.25
CA ALA A 47 -20.19 -2.72 4.81
C ALA A 47 -20.69 -2.91 6.27
N MET A 48 -21.28 -1.89 6.90
CA MET A 48 -21.72 -1.93 8.29
C MET A 48 -23.24 -2.13 8.41
N PRO A 49 -23.74 -2.81 9.46
CA PRO A 49 -25.17 -2.91 9.73
C PRO A 49 -25.77 -1.57 10.19
N GLN A 50 -27.09 -1.44 10.09
CA GLN A 50 -27.81 -0.35 10.75
C GLN A 50 -27.86 -0.59 12.27
N PRO A 51 -27.77 0.46 13.12
CA PRO A 51 -27.77 1.90 12.78
C PRO A 51 -26.37 2.50 12.53
N VAL A 52 -25.30 1.72 12.68
CA VAL A 52 -23.90 2.19 12.60
C VAL A 52 -23.60 2.84 11.24
N LYS A 53 -24.11 2.24 10.15
CA LYS A 53 -24.00 2.79 8.79
C LYS A 53 -24.45 4.25 8.70
N LEU A 54 -25.62 4.60 9.25
CA LEU A 54 -26.13 5.97 9.23
C LEU A 54 -25.23 6.91 10.02
N GLY A 55 -24.76 6.49 11.19
CA GLY A 55 -23.80 7.26 11.99
C GLY A 55 -22.54 7.60 11.19
N VAL A 56 -21.90 6.58 10.60
CA VAL A 56 -20.66 6.77 9.82
C VAL A 56 -20.89 7.60 8.55
N GLN A 57 -22.04 7.47 7.88
CA GLN A 57 -22.35 8.33 6.72
C GLN A 57 -22.51 9.80 7.09
N MET A 58 -23.03 10.10 8.28
CA MET A 58 -23.23 11.47 8.75
C MET A 58 -21.95 12.11 9.29
N VAL A 59 -21.17 11.41 10.12
CA VAL A 59 -20.01 12.00 10.80
C VAL A 59 -18.65 11.45 10.34
N GLY A 60 -18.60 10.35 9.59
CA GLY A 60 -17.36 9.63 9.29
C GLY A 60 -16.32 10.42 8.51
N LYS A 61 -16.74 11.42 7.70
CA LYS A 61 -15.79 12.32 7.01
C LYS A 61 -14.99 13.21 7.96
N ALA A 62 -15.52 13.53 9.14
CA ALA A 62 -14.82 14.32 10.15
C ALA A 62 -13.82 13.49 10.97
N PHE A 63 -14.04 12.17 11.06
CA PHE A 63 -13.22 11.26 11.88
C PHE A 63 -12.18 10.48 11.07
N ILE A 64 -12.42 10.23 9.79
CA ILE A 64 -11.47 9.51 8.95
C ILE A 64 -10.44 10.49 8.39
N LYS A 65 -9.21 10.40 8.90
CA LYS A 65 -8.07 11.17 8.41
C LYS A 65 -7.83 10.85 6.93
N THR A 66 -7.54 11.86 6.14
CA THR A 66 -7.04 11.69 4.78
C THR A 66 -5.55 12.05 4.76
N TYR A 67 -4.79 11.28 4.03
CA TYR A 67 -3.38 11.56 3.77
C TYR A 67 -3.23 11.65 2.26
N PRO A 68 -2.67 12.76 1.72
CA PRO A 68 -2.50 12.88 0.28
C PRO A 68 -1.65 11.73 -0.24
N TYR A 69 -2.04 11.20 -1.39
CA TYR A 69 -1.24 10.19 -2.06
C TYR A 69 -0.08 10.85 -2.80
N GLU A 70 1.11 10.29 -2.60
CA GLU A 70 2.29 10.57 -3.41
C GLU A 70 2.90 9.23 -3.84
N PRO A 71 3.49 9.11 -5.04
CA PRO A 71 4.27 7.95 -5.40
C PRO A 71 5.37 7.68 -4.37
N LEU A 72 5.65 6.41 -4.06
CA LEU A 72 6.71 6.01 -3.14
C LEU A 72 6.59 6.63 -1.73
N PHE A 73 5.37 6.86 -1.23
CA PHE A 73 5.12 7.61 0.01
C PHE A 73 5.65 6.98 1.32
N MET A 74 6.25 5.79 1.26
CA MET A 74 6.94 5.14 2.39
C MET A 74 8.46 5.10 2.20
N LEU A 75 8.98 5.60 1.07
CA LEU A 75 10.40 5.52 0.72
C LEU A 75 11.27 6.24 1.74
N GLU A 76 10.81 7.39 2.24
CA GLU A 76 11.61 8.19 3.17
C GLU A 76 11.86 7.47 4.49
N GLU A 77 10.84 6.84 5.06
CA GLU A 77 11.00 6.01 6.26
C GLU A 77 11.77 4.72 5.96
N ALA A 78 11.54 4.11 4.78
CA ALA A 78 12.23 2.89 4.36
C ALA A 78 13.74 3.09 4.16
N ARG A 79 14.18 4.25 3.68
CA ARG A 79 15.60 4.62 3.55
C ARG A 79 16.36 4.51 4.87
N GLN A 80 15.73 4.90 5.97
CA GLN A 80 16.35 4.85 7.29
C GLN A 80 16.60 3.40 7.73
N ILE A 81 15.66 2.50 7.43
CA ILE A 81 15.84 1.06 7.69
C ILE A 81 16.90 0.49 6.76
N ARG A 82 16.85 0.83 5.46
CA ARG A 82 17.84 0.39 4.47
C ARG A 82 19.26 0.78 4.86
N ALA A 83 19.46 1.98 5.41
CA ALA A 83 20.77 2.44 5.89
C ALA A 83 21.28 1.66 7.12
N ALA A 84 20.38 1.00 7.87
CA ALA A 84 20.70 0.37 9.15
C ALA A 84 20.92 -1.15 9.09
N VAL A 85 20.52 -1.82 8.00
CA VAL A 85 20.68 -3.27 7.78
C VAL A 85 21.22 -3.55 6.37
N LYS A 86 21.78 -4.73 6.14
CA LYS A 86 22.32 -5.19 4.84
C LYS A 86 21.49 -6.29 4.18
N MET A 87 20.63 -6.98 4.93
CA MET A 87 19.76 -8.03 4.40
C MET A 87 18.79 -7.49 3.34
N PRO A 88 18.27 -8.34 2.44
CA PRO A 88 17.34 -7.89 1.42
C PRO A 88 16.08 -7.22 1.97
N LEU A 89 15.64 -6.14 1.35
CA LEU A 89 14.44 -5.38 1.72
C LEU A 89 13.46 -5.28 0.55
N VAL A 90 12.17 -5.38 0.86
CA VAL A 90 11.07 -5.13 -0.08
C VAL A 90 10.47 -3.76 0.22
N LEU A 91 10.54 -2.85 -0.75
CA LEU A 91 9.88 -1.54 -0.65
C LEU A 91 8.39 -1.67 -0.98
N LEU A 92 7.54 -1.32 -0.01
CA LEU A 92 6.10 -1.12 -0.21
C LEU A 92 5.77 0.37 -0.25
N GLY A 93 4.58 0.71 -0.77
CA GLY A 93 3.97 2.02 -0.58
C GLY A 93 4.06 2.92 -1.80
N GLY A 94 3.09 2.78 -2.72
CA GLY A 94 2.96 3.68 -3.87
C GLY A 94 3.84 3.34 -5.08
N VAL A 95 4.39 2.13 -5.14
CA VAL A 95 5.03 1.59 -6.35
C VAL A 95 3.92 1.15 -7.32
N THR A 96 3.83 1.82 -8.48
CA THR A 96 2.77 1.56 -9.48
C THR A 96 3.23 1.56 -10.92
N ASP A 97 4.49 1.93 -11.18
CA ASP A 97 5.06 2.02 -12.52
C ASP A 97 6.56 1.71 -12.49
N LYS A 98 7.16 1.64 -13.68
CA LYS A 98 8.59 1.36 -13.85
C LYS A 98 9.49 2.39 -13.17
N ALA A 99 9.10 3.66 -13.20
CA ALA A 99 9.87 4.74 -12.57
C ALA A 99 9.99 4.51 -11.05
N GLY A 100 8.88 4.16 -10.39
CA GLY A 100 8.89 3.82 -8.98
C GLY A 100 9.72 2.57 -8.66
N MET A 101 9.68 1.55 -9.53
CA MET A 101 10.54 0.37 -9.41
C MET A 101 12.02 0.76 -9.52
N ASP A 102 12.37 1.56 -10.52
CA ASP A 102 13.77 1.97 -10.77
C ASP A 102 14.32 2.82 -9.63
N THR A 103 13.51 3.72 -9.06
CA THR A 103 13.88 4.44 -7.85
C THR A 103 14.15 3.49 -6.69
N ALA A 104 13.28 2.50 -6.44
CA ALA A 104 13.50 1.54 -5.36
C ALA A 104 14.82 0.77 -5.51
N MET A 105 15.10 0.27 -6.72
CA MET A 105 16.33 -0.46 -7.01
C MET A 105 17.58 0.43 -6.85
N ALA A 106 17.51 1.69 -7.30
CA ALA A 106 18.59 2.67 -7.14
C ALA A 106 18.86 3.03 -5.66
N GLU A 107 17.84 2.93 -4.80
CA GLU A 107 17.92 3.17 -3.36
C GLU A 107 18.39 1.93 -2.56
N GLY A 108 18.67 0.81 -3.24
CA GLY A 108 19.22 -0.39 -2.62
C GLY A 108 18.17 -1.36 -2.07
N PHE A 109 16.91 -1.28 -2.53
CA PHE A 109 15.90 -2.30 -2.27
C PHE A 109 15.97 -3.38 -3.34
N GLU A 110 15.97 -4.65 -2.92
CA GLU A 110 16.05 -5.81 -3.80
C GLU A 110 14.72 -6.10 -4.49
N PHE A 111 13.61 -5.72 -3.84
CA PHE A 111 12.27 -5.98 -4.32
C PHE A 111 11.33 -4.80 -4.08
N VAL A 112 10.20 -4.81 -4.79
CA VAL A 112 9.07 -3.91 -4.52
C VAL A 112 7.79 -4.72 -4.36
N ALA A 113 6.92 -4.26 -3.48
CA ALA A 113 5.59 -4.82 -3.29
C ALA A 113 4.52 -3.93 -3.95
N MET A 114 3.68 -4.54 -4.78
CA MET A 114 2.59 -3.88 -5.50
C MET A 114 1.25 -4.55 -5.17
N ALA A 115 0.21 -3.75 -4.91
CA ALA A 115 -1.11 -4.27 -4.54
C ALA A 115 -2.25 -3.61 -5.33
N ARG A 116 -2.63 -2.37 -4.96
CA ARG A 116 -3.81 -1.68 -5.53
C ARG A 116 -3.76 -1.52 -7.06
N ALA A 117 -2.56 -1.34 -7.61
CA ALA A 117 -2.33 -1.29 -9.06
C ALA A 117 -2.65 -2.63 -9.74
N LEU A 118 -2.23 -3.75 -9.15
CA LEU A 118 -2.49 -5.09 -9.68
C LEU A 118 -3.95 -5.51 -9.54
N LEU A 119 -4.67 -5.00 -8.53
CA LEU A 119 -6.13 -5.18 -8.45
C LEU A 119 -6.87 -4.50 -9.61
N ARG A 120 -6.31 -3.40 -10.13
CA ARG A 120 -6.87 -2.64 -11.26
C ARG A 120 -6.45 -3.24 -12.60
N GLU A 121 -5.21 -3.69 -12.71
CA GLU A 121 -4.59 -4.24 -13.90
C GLU A 121 -3.76 -5.48 -13.53
N PRO A 122 -4.35 -6.69 -13.54
CA PRO A 122 -3.63 -7.92 -13.18
C PRO A 122 -2.43 -8.23 -14.09
N ASP A 123 -2.43 -7.72 -15.32
CA ASP A 123 -1.36 -7.87 -16.32
C ASP A 123 -0.36 -6.71 -16.34
N LEU A 124 -0.45 -5.76 -15.38
CA LEU A 124 0.34 -4.52 -15.38
C LEU A 124 1.84 -4.76 -15.47
N ILE A 125 2.38 -5.77 -14.80
CA ILE A 125 3.83 -6.08 -14.83
C ILE A 125 4.27 -6.47 -16.24
N ASN A 126 3.48 -7.30 -16.94
CA ASN A 126 3.78 -7.70 -18.31
C ASN A 126 3.73 -6.49 -19.26
N ARG A 127 2.78 -5.58 -19.05
CA ARG A 127 2.67 -4.33 -19.82
C ARG A 127 3.83 -3.38 -19.56
N ILE A 128 4.27 -3.24 -18.30
CA ILE A 128 5.47 -2.48 -17.94
C ILE A 128 6.73 -3.09 -18.58
N GLN A 129 6.83 -4.41 -18.61
CA GLN A 129 7.94 -5.11 -19.25
C GLN A 129 7.98 -4.86 -20.76
N ALA A 130 6.82 -4.84 -21.42
CA ALA A 130 6.71 -4.56 -22.85
C ALA A 130 6.89 -3.07 -23.19
N GLU A 131 6.38 -2.17 -22.36
CA GLU A 131 6.46 -0.72 -22.52
C GLU A 131 6.76 -0.06 -21.17
N SER A 132 8.01 0.35 -20.98
CA SER A 132 8.51 0.89 -19.71
C SER A 132 7.81 2.18 -19.26
N ARG A 133 7.18 2.92 -20.17
CA ARG A 133 6.42 4.13 -19.84
C ARG A 133 4.97 3.86 -19.42
N THR A 134 4.55 2.59 -19.35
CA THR A 134 3.20 2.22 -18.90
C THR A 134 2.92 2.81 -17.52
N LYS A 135 1.81 3.55 -17.42
CA LYS A 135 1.30 4.11 -16.16
C LYS A 135 0.11 3.30 -15.69
N SER A 136 0.03 3.02 -14.39
CA SER A 136 -1.14 2.34 -13.82
C SER A 136 -2.39 3.21 -13.95
N LEU A 137 -3.52 2.54 -14.16
CA LEU A 137 -4.87 3.08 -14.11
C LEU A 137 -5.45 3.12 -12.69
N CYS A 138 -4.70 2.70 -11.66
CA CYS A 138 -5.15 2.83 -10.28
C CYS A 138 -5.21 4.31 -9.89
N ILE A 139 -6.40 4.78 -9.51
CA ILE A 139 -6.63 6.17 -9.09
C ILE A 139 -6.52 6.36 -7.57
N HIS A 140 -5.98 5.37 -6.84
CA HIS A 140 -5.76 5.45 -5.38
C HIS A 140 -7.00 5.79 -4.53
N CYS A 141 -8.21 5.51 -5.04
CA CYS A 141 -9.48 5.84 -4.36
C CYS A 141 -9.81 4.97 -3.14
N ASN A 142 -9.00 3.95 -2.86
CA ASN A 142 -9.13 3.01 -1.74
C ASN A 142 -10.45 2.22 -1.64
N LYS A 143 -11.36 2.34 -2.60
CA LYS A 143 -12.63 1.58 -2.64
C LYS A 143 -12.44 0.06 -2.77
N CYS A 144 -11.23 -0.39 -3.09
CA CYS A 144 -10.86 -1.81 -3.00
C CYS A 144 -10.76 -2.30 -1.54
N MET A 145 -10.45 -1.43 -0.57
CA MET A 145 -10.24 -1.85 0.82
C MET A 145 -11.48 -2.51 1.45
N PRO A 146 -12.71 -1.97 1.33
CA PRO A 146 -13.87 -2.64 1.92
C PRO A 146 -14.22 -3.95 1.23
N THR A 147 -13.71 -4.21 0.01
CA THR A 147 -14.03 -5.44 -0.73
C THR A 147 -13.36 -6.68 -0.16
N ILE A 148 -12.33 -6.53 0.68
CA ILE A 148 -11.56 -7.66 1.27
C ILE A 148 -12.46 -8.67 1.99
N PHE A 149 -13.57 -8.23 2.57
CA PHE A 149 -14.55 -9.10 3.25
C PHE A 149 -15.33 -10.02 2.29
N SER A 150 -15.22 -9.79 0.98
CA SER A 150 -15.92 -10.53 -0.08
C SER A 150 -15.01 -11.00 -1.21
N GLY A 151 -13.69 -10.84 -1.04
CA GLY A 151 -12.68 -11.01 -2.08
C GLY A 151 -12.13 -9.66 -2.56
N ALA A 152 -10.85 -9.43 -2.31
CA ALA A 152 -10.15 -8.20 -2.65
C ALA A 152 -10.19 -7.95 -4.17
N ARG A 153 -10.72 -6.80 -4.58
CA ARG A 153 -10.85 -6.41 -5.99
C ARG A 153 -10.81 -4.91 -6.19
N CYS A 154 -10.50 -4.46 -7.40
CA CYS A 154 -10.79 -3.09 -7.79
C CYS A 154 -12.28 -2.94 -8.14
N VAL A 155 -12.94 -1.90 -7.63
CA VAL A 155 -14.37 -1.65 -7.91
C VAL A 155 -14.63 -1.13 -9.32
N LEU A 156 -13.57 -0.70 -10.03
CA LEU A 156 -13.66 -0.17 -11.38
C LEU A 156 -13.45 -1.26 -12.46
N VAL A 157 -13.12 -2.49 -12.06
CA VAL A 157 -12.97 -3.64 -12.95
C VAL A 157 -14.23 -4.49 -12.82
N GLU A 158 -14.85 -4.83 -13.94
CA GLU A 158 -15.99 -5.75 -13.97
C GLU A 158 -15.55 -7.14 -13.49
N ARG A 159 -16.42 -7.84 -12.75
CA ARG A 159 -16.15 -9.23 -12.41
C ARG A 159 -16.21 -10.05 -13.70
N ALA A 160 -15.14 -10.77 -14.00
CA ALA A 160 -15.23 -11.87 -14.96
C ALA A 160 -16.36 -12.79 -14.47
N SER A 161 -17.31 -13.06 -15.37
CA SER A 161 -18.51 -13.86 -15.12
C SER A 161 -18.14 -15.31 -14.81
#